data_AF-A0A3R6WMR0-F1
#
_entry.id   AF-A0A3R6WMR0-F1
#
_cell.length_a   1.000
_cell.length_b   1.000
_cell.length_c   1.000
_cell.angle_alpha   90.00
_cell.angle_beta   90.00
_cell.angle_gamma   90.00
#
_symmetry.space_group_name_H-M   'P 1'
#
loop_
_entity.id
_entity.type
_entity.pdbx_description
1 polymer ?
#
loop_
_entity_poly.entity_id
_entity_poly.type
_entity_poly.pdbx_seq_one_letter_code
_entity_poly.pdbx_strand_id
1 'polypeptide(L)'
;MENLGDVATRVVMLTTQGLLETSMIILMILLCDWRIALVSLAGVAIFLVINTVMQNAGKQTKRLNAANEACVRANVVLGLDTMDIDGKELNPENHDIEVKNIEFSYDKRKIIDGISLTIPEKTTTAIVGPSGGGKTTLCNLIARFWDVDLGEITHEEVVEAANVDPENEKELTLAVDALTKEKTIIMIAHRLKTVRHADQIVVVDQGRIAQKGTHEELMKQDGIYRRFVDSRELAVSWKI
;
A
#
# COMPACT_ATOMS: atom_id res chain seq x y z
N MET A 1 12.80 28.25 -14.81
CA MET A 1 12.65 28.84 -13.46
C MET A 1 12.95 30.35 -13.41
N GLU A 2 13.13 31.04 -14.55
CA GLU A 2 13.45 32.48 -14.60
C GLU A 2 12.23 33.42 -14.55
N ASN A 3 11.00 32.92 -14.77
CA ASN A 3 9.81 33.77 -14.87
C ASN A 3 9.15 34.15 -13.52
N LEU A 4 9.53 33.50 -12.42
CA LEU A 4 8.96 33.77 -11.09
C LEU A 4 9.72 34.87 -10.32
N GLY A 5 11.02 35.01 -10.58
CA GLY A 5 11.86 36.03 -9.94
C GLY A 5 11.54 37.46 -10.40
N ASP A 6 11.21 37.64 -11.69
CA ASP A 6 10.88 38.97 -12.22
C ASP A 6 9.50 39.45 -11.72
N VAL A 7 8.53 38.55 -11.58
CA VAL A 7 7.20 38.87 -11.03
C VAL A 7 7.29 39.24 -9.56
N ALA A 8 8.04 38.49 -8.75
CA ALA A 8 8.22 38.80 -7.33
C ALA A 8 8.91 40.17 -7.13
N THR A 9 9.98 40.44 -7.89
CA THR A 9 10.70 41.71 -7.84
C THR A 9 9.81 42.87 -8.27
N ARG A 10 9.01 42.67 -9.32
CA ARG A 10 8.09 43.69 -9.85
C ARG A 10 6.94 43.97 -8.88
N VAL A 11 6.41 42.95 -8.19
CA VAL A 11 5.37 43.12 -7.16
C VAL A 11 5.93 43.83 -5.92
N VAL A 12 7.15 43.50 -5.48
CA VAL A 12 7.83 44.18 -4.38
C VAL A 12 8.13 45.63 -4.75
N MET A 13 8.58 45.90 -5.98
CA MET A 13 8.83 47.26 -6.47
C MET A 13 7.53 48.08 -6.56
N LEU A 14 6.44 47.52 -7.08
CA LEU A 14 5.12 48.18 -7.13
C LEU A 14 4.56 48.48 -5.75
N THR A 15 4.69 47.54 -4.81
CA THR A 15 4.19 47.72 -3.44
C THR A 15 5.03 48.71 -2.64
N THR A 16 6.36 48.67 -2.77
CA THR A 16 7.26 49.64 -2.12
C THR A 16 7.13 51.03 -2.71
N GLN A 17 6.98 51.16 -4.04
CA GLN A 17 6.73 52.44 -4.69
C GLN A 17 5.38 53.03 -4.26
N GLY A 18 4.30 52.24 -4.23
CA GLY A 18 2.99 52.72 -3.77
C GLY A 18 3.00 53.18 -2.30
N LEU A 19 3.77 52.52 -1.44
CA LEU A 19 3.94 52.88 -0.03
C LEU A 19 4.79 54.17 0.13
N LEU A 20 5.81 54.36 -0.71
CA LEU A 20 6.61 55.58 -0.77
C LEU A 20 5.80 56.78 -1.29
N GLU A 21 5.02 56.60 -2.36
CA GLU A 21 4.17 57.67 -2.92
C GLU A 21 3.09 58.09 -1.92
N THR A 22 2.39 57.13 -1.30
CA THR A 22 1.38 57.44 -0.28
C THR A 22 1.97 58.10 0.96
N SER A 23 3.13 57.63 1.44
CA SER A 23 3.80 58.28 2.58
C SER A 23 4.28 59.70 2.26
N MET A 24 4.78 59.94 1.04
CA MET A 24 5.22 61.27 0.60
C MET A 24 4.06 62.25 0.44
N ILE A 25 2.91 61.80 -0.10
CA ILE A 25 1.68 62.61 -0.20
C ILE A 25 1.16 62.97 1.19
N ILE A 26 1.13 62.02 2.12
CA ILE A 26 0.71 62.26 3.51
C ILE A 26 1.64 63.28 4.18
N LEU A 27 2.96 63.17 3.98
CA LEU A 27 3.96 64.09 4.52
C LEU A 27 3.81 65.51 3.94
N MET A 28 3.60 65.65 2.63
CA MET A 28 3.35 66.95 1.98
C MET A 28 2.05 67.60 2.49
N ILE A 29 0.99 66.82 2.70
CA ILE A 29 -0.28 67.30 3.25
C ILE A 29 -0.11 67.75 4.71
N LEU A 30 0.71 67.05 5.50
CA LEU A 30 1.05 67.39 6.89
C LEU A 30 1.75 68.74 7.04
N LEU A 31 2.55 69.12 6.04
CA LEU A 31 3.26 70.40 6.00
C LEU A 31 2.38 71.58 5.53
N CYS A 32 1.29 71.31 4.80
CA CYS A 32 0.47 72.35 4.17
C CYS A 32 -0.79 72.72 4.97
N ASP A 33 -1.40 71.76 5.69
CA ASP A 33 -2.54 72.01 6.57
C ASP A 33 -2.77 70.82 7.51
N TRP A 34 -2.49 70.97 8.83
CA TRP A 34 -2.57 69.89 9.83
C TRP A 34 -3.95 69.18 9.88
N ARG A 35 -5.02 69.89 9.49
CA ARG A 35 -6.38 69.34 9.44
C ARG A 35 -6.54 68.24 8.38
N ILE A 36 -5.90 68.40 7.21
CA ILE A 36 -6.01 67.43 6.10
C ILE A 36 -5.18 66.17 6.42
N ALA A 37 -4.06 66.32 7.12
CA ALA A 37 -3.26 65.18 7.56
C ALA A 37 -3.98 64.30 8.59
N LEU A 38 -4.75 64.90 9.50
CA LEU A 38 -5.57 64.15 10.46
C LEU A 38 -6.62 63.29 9.74
N VAL A 39 -7.25 63.83 8.68
CA VAL A 39 -8.21 63.07 7.84
C VAL A 39 -7.52 61.90 7.12
N SER A 40 -6.34 62.12 6.54
CA SER A 40 -5.61 61.04 5.85
C SER A 40 -5.15 59.94 6.82
N LEU A 41 -4.68 60.30 8.01
CA LEU A 41 -4.23 59.36 9.03
C LEU A 41 -5.42 58.55 9.59
N ALA A 42 -6.58 59.18 9.77
CA ALA A 42 -7.82 58.50 10.11
C ALA A 42 -8.24 57.50 9.01
N GLY A 43 -8.10 57.86 7.73
CA GLY A 43 -8.38 56.97 6.60
C GLY A 43 -7.48 55.73 6.59
N VAL A 44 -6.18 55.89 6.82
CA VAL A 44 -5.23 54.76 6.93
C VAL A 44 -5.56 53.87 8.12
N ALA A 45 -5.92 54.46 9.27
CA ALA A 45 -6.32 53.70 10.45
C ALA A 45 -7.59 52.88 10.19
N ILE A 46 -8.61 53.46 9.54
CA ILE A 46 -9.84 52.75 9.15
C ILE A 46 -9.52 51.62 8.19
N PHE A 47 -8.67 51.85 7.19
CA PHE A 47 -8.24 50.83 6.25
C PHE A 47 -7.54 49.65 6.94
N LEU A 48 -6.61 49.93 7.88
CA LEU A 48 -5.92 48.89 8.65
C LEU A 48 -6.88 48.09 9.53
N VAL A 49 -7.88 48.73 10.14
CA VAL A 49 -8.92 48.05 10.92
C VAL A 49 -9.73 47.11 10.04
N ILE A 50 -10.22 47.59 8.88
CA ILE A 50 -10.99 46.76 7.93
C ILE A 50 -10.14 45.58 7.45
N ASN A 51 -8.88 45.81 7.09
CA ASN A 51 -7.99 44.76 6.63
C ASN A 51 -7.71 43.72 7.73
N THR A 52 -7.51 44.16 8.97
CA THR A 52 -7.29 43.27 10.12
C THR A 52 -8.50 42.39 10.40
N VAL A 53 -9.71 42.96 10.36
CA VAL A 53 -10.97 42.22 10.52
C VAL A 53 -11.12 41.18 9.40
N MET A 54 -10.85 41.57 8.15
CA MET A 54 -10.94 40.67 7.00
C MET A 54 -9.94 39.52 7.08
N GLN A 55 -8.70 39.77 7.53
CA GLN A 55 -7.71 38.71 7.73
C GLN A 55 -8.07 37.75 8.86
N ASN A 56 -8.64 38.25 9.96
CA ASN A 56 -9.09 37.41 11.06
C ASN A 56 -10.29 36.53 10.66
N ALA A 57 -11.24 37.09 9.89
CA ALA A 57 -12.32 36.31 9.29
C ALA A 57 -11.77 35.22 8.34
N GLY A 58 -10.80 35.57 7.49
CA GLY A 58 -10.16 34.61 6.59
C GLY A 58 -9.41 33.47 7.30
N LYS A 59 -8.81 33.74 8.48
CA LYS A 59 -8.17 32.70 9.31
C LYS A 59 -9.19 31.71 9.90
N GLN A 60 -10.38 32.19 10.31
CA GLN A 60 -11.46 31.32 10.79
C GLN A 60 -11.98 30.41 9.67
N THR A 61 -12.17 30.92 8.45
CA THR A 61 -12.61 30.11 7.31
C THR A 61 -11.64 28.97 6.99
N LYS A 62 -10.32 29.21 7.07
CA LYS A 62 -9.31 28.16 6.86
C LYS A 62 -9.40 27.03 7.90
N ARG A 63 -9.60 27.38 9.18
CA ARG A 63 -9.77 26.38 10.25
C ARG A 63 -11.05 25.58 10.07
N LEU A 64 -12.16 26.22 9.69
CA LEU A 64 -13.42 25.55 9.43
C LEU A 64 -13.31 24.55 8.28
N ASN A 65 -12.67 24.95 7.17
CA ASN A 65 -12.51 24.09 6.01
C ASN A 65 -11.66 22.85 6.33
N ALA A 66 -10.57 23.03 7.08
CA ALA A 66 -9.73 21.90 7.50
C ALA A 66 -10.49 20.92 8.42
N ALA A 67 -11.30 21.44 9.35
CA ALA A 67 -12.14 20.61 10.21
C ALA A 67 -13.21 19.85 9.41
N ASN A 68 -13.84 20.53 8.44
CA ASN A 68 -14.83 19.90 7.57
C ASN A 68 -14.22 18.77 6.73
N GLU A 69 -13.03 18.98 6.16
CA GLU A 69 -12.32 17.97 5.39
C GLU A 69 -11.93 16.75 6.25
N ALA A 70 -11.53 16.99 7.50
CA ALA A 70 -11.28 15.91 8.46
C ALA A 70 -12.55 15.13 8.79
N CYS A 71 -13.69 15.82 8.99
CA CYS A 71 -14.98 15.18 9.22
C CYS A 71 -15.43 14.35 8.02
N VAL A 72 -15.27 14.85 6.80
CA VAL A 72 -15.59 14.12 5.57
C VAL A 72 -14.76 12.84 5.48
N ARG A 73 -13.44 12.92 5.71
CA ARG A 73 -12.58 11.72 5.73
C ARG A 73 -12.97 10.73 6.82
N ALA A 74 -13.26 11.22 8.02
CA ALA A 74 -13.71 10.36 9.12
C ALA A 74 -15.03 9.66 8.78
N ASN A 75 -15.97 10.36 8.15
CA ASN A 75 -17.26 9.79 7.77
C ASN A 75 -17.13 8.72 6.67
N VAL A 76 -16.16 8.86 5.76
CA VAL A 76 -15.82 7.79 4.80
C VAL A 76 -15.33 6.55 5.53
N VAL A 77 -14.43 6.70 6.50
CA VAL A 77 -13.89 5.56 7.27
C VAL A 77 -14.98 4.89 8.12
N LEU A 78 -15.85 5.67 8.76
CA LEU A 78 -16.98 5.15 9.55
C LEU A 78 -18.04 4.45 8.70
N GLY A 79 -18.09 4.73 7.40
CA GLY A 79 -18.99 4.09 6.44
C GLY A 79 -18.37 2.91 5.68
N LEU A 80 -17.13 2.51 6.01
CA LEU A 80 -16.54 1.30 5.45
C LEU A 80 -17.23 0.06 6.02
N ASP A 81 -17.52 -0.90 5.16
CA ASP A 81 -18.02 -2.20 5.59
C ASP A 81 -17.00 -2.86 6.53
N THR A 82 -17.46 -3.30 7.70
CA THR A 82 -16.62 -4.02 8.65
C THR A 82 -16.52 -5.48 8.24
N MET A 83 -15.32 -6.06 8.40
CA MET A 83 -15.13 -7.50 8.20
C MET A 83 -16.08 -8.28 9.12
N ASP A 84 -16.82 -9.24 8.55
CA ASP A 84 -17.79 -10.04 9.29
C ASP A 84 -17.08 -10.92 10.34
N ILE A 85 -17.34 -10.61 11.61
CA ILE A 85 -16.77 -11.30 12.78
C ILE A 85 -17.79 -12.30 13.36
N ASP A 86 -19.02 -12.35 12.86
CA ASP A 86 -20.07 -13.29 13.28
C ASP A 86 -19.86 -14.68 12.61
N GLY A 87 -18.61 -15.05 12.37
CA GLY A 87 -18.23 -16.38 11.91
C GLY A 87 -18.59 -17.42 12.95
N LYS A 88 -19.32 -18.47 12.53
CA LYS A 88 -19.53 -19.65 13.36
C LYS A 88 -18.23 -20.45 13.42
N GLU A 89 -17.89 -20.94 14.60
CA GLU A 89 -16.85 -21.95 14.77
C GLU A 89 -17.31 -23.21 14.01
N LEU A 90 -16.71 -23.43 12.85
CA LEU A 90 -16.90 -24.63 12.07
C LEU A 90 -15.85 -25.63 12.57
N ASN A 91 -16.27 -26.86 12.87
CA ASN A 91 -15.36 -27.99 13.10
C ASN A 91 -15.56 -29.08 12.02
N PRO A 92 -15.22 -28.80 10.75
CA PRO A 92 -15.15 -29.78 9.68
C PRO A 92 -14.34 -31.03 10.06
N GLU A 93 -14.72 -32.15 9.46
CA GLU A 93 -13.96 -33.40 9.55
C GLU A 93 -12.72 -33.40 8.64
N ASN A 94 -12.59 -32.42 7.73
CA ASN A 94 -11.52 -32.30 6.76
C ASN A 94 -11.02 -30.84 6.67
N HIS A 95 -9.72 -30.63 6.87
CA HIS A 95 -9.07 -29.31 6.90
C HIS A 95 -8.37 -28.95 5.57
N ASP A 96 -8.80 -29.56 4.46
CA ASP A 96 -8.31 -29.26 3.12
C ASP A 96 -8.57 -27.80 2.72
N ILE A 97 -7.58 -27.22 2.05
CA ILE A 97 -7.62 -25.85 1.57
C ILE A 97 -8.10 -25.86 0.11
N GLU A 98 -9.36 -25.50 -0.12
CA GLU A 98 -9.95 -25.42 -1.47
C GLU A 98 -10.12 -23.96 -1.95
N VAL A 99 -9.53 -23.68 -3.11
CA VAL A 99 -9.66 -22.42 -3.85
C VAL A 99 -10.35 -22.73 -5.17
N LYS A 100 -11.51 -22.12 -5.44
CA LYS A 100 -12.33 -22.42 -6.61
C LYS A 100 -12.56 -21.18 -7.48
N ASN A 101 -11.95 -21.21 -8.66
CA ASN A 101 -12.10 -20.23 -9.73
C ASN A 101 -12.03 -18.77 -9.23
N ILE A 102 -11.01 -18.47 -8.43
CA ILE A 102 -10.89 -17.15 -7.83
C ILE A 102 -10.39 -16.13 -8.83
N GLU A 103 -10.95 -14.93 -8.77
CA GLU A 103 -10.47 -13.75 -9.49
C GLU A 103 -10.25 -12.62 -8.49
N PHE A 104 -9.19 -11.85 -8.73
CA PHE A 104 -8.87 -10.71 -7.87
C PHE A 104 -8.12 -9.62 -8.63
N SER A 105 -8.50 -8.37 -8.38
CA SER A 105 -7.92 -7.17 -8.98
C SER A 105 -7.55 -6.13 -7.94
N TYR A 106 -6.34 -5.56 -8.05
CA TYR A 106 -6.04 -4.30 -7.35
C TYR A 106 -6.50 -3.13 -8.23
N ASP A 107 -7.48 -2.37 -7.75
CA ASP A 107 -8.15 -1.27 -8.47
C ASP A 107 -8.66 -1.71 -9.86
N LYS A 108 -7.88 -1.44 -10.92
CA LYS A 108 -8.22 -1.77 -12.31
C LYS A 108 -7.34 -2.86 -12.91
N ARG A 109 -6.35 -3.35 -12.17
CA ARG A 109 -5.39 -4.33 -12.65
C ARG A 109 -5.74 -5.70 -12.10
N LYS A 110 -6.16 -6.61 -13.00
CA LYS A 110 -6.37 -8.03 -12.66
C LYS A 110 -5.03 -8.67 -12.29
N ILE A 111 -4.97 -9.29 -11.11
CA ILE A 111 -3.77 -9.96 -10.59
C ILE A 111 -3.96 -11.47 -10.56
N ILE A 112 -5.15 -11.94 -10.23
CA ILE A 112 -5.52 -13.35 -10.20
C ILE A 112 -6.68 -13.56 -11.17
N ASP A 113 -6.58 -14.59 -12.00
CA ASP A 113 -7.49 -14.82 -13.13
C ASP A 113 -7.89 -16.29 -13.24
N GLY A 114 -8.91 -16.67 -12.48
CA GLY A 114 -9.52 -18.00 -12.53
C GLY A 114 -8.62 -19.08 -11.94
N ILE A 115 -7.99 -18.81 -10.79
CA ILE A 115 -7.16 -19.82 -10.11
C ILE A 115 -8.05 -20.81 -9.37
N SER A 116 -7.84 -22.10 -9.62
CA SER A 116 -8.41 -23.19 -8.84
C SER A 116 -7.29 -24.05 -8.27
N LEU A 117 -7.27 -24.23 -6.96
CA LEU A 117 -6.21 -24.93 -6.24
C LEU A 117 -6.77 -25.69 -5.06
N THR A 118 -6.43 -26.97 -4.96
CA THR A 118 -6.60 -27.75 -3.73
C THR A 118 -5.23 -27.98 -3.10
N ILE A 119 -5.15 -27.73 -1.80
CA ILE A 119 -4.01 -27.98 -0.93
C ILE A 119 -4.48 -28.96 0.15
N PRO A 120 -4.01 -30.22 0.13
CA PRO A 120 -4.43 -31.22 1.10
C PRO A 120 -3.99 -30.87 2.52
N GLU A 121 -4.77 -31.28 3.52
CA GLU A 121 -4.42 -31.08 4.92
C GLU A 121 -3.06 -31.72 5.28
N LYS A 122 -2.33 -31.12 6.23
CA LYS A 122 -1.04 -31.65 6.74
C LYS A 122 0.03 -31.83 5.66
N THR A 123 -0.07 -31.09 4.55
CA THR A 123 0.94 -31.07 3.49
C THR A 123 1.62 -29.70 3.39
N THR A 124 2.81 -29.70 2.80
CA THR A 124 3.54 -28.48 2.47
C THR A 124 3.38 -28.14 1.00
N THR A 125 2.70 -27.02 0.71
CA THR A 125 2.57 -26.47 -0.64
C THR A 125 3.50 -25.27 -0.86
N ALA A 126 4.39 -25.37 -1.84
CA ALA A 126 5.25 -24.29 -2.29
C ALA A 126 4.64 -23.51 -3.45
N ILE A 127 4.52 -22.20 -3.32
CA ILE A 127 4.10 -21.29 -4.39
C ILE A 127 5.33 -20.63 -5.00
N VAL A 128 5.60 -20.89 -6.28
CA VAL A 128 6.80 -20.41 -7.01
C VAL A 128 6.42 -19.77 -8.35
N GLY A 129 7.36 -19.06 -8.98
CA GLY A 129 7.13 -18.37 -10.24
C GLY A 129 7.83 -17.00 -10.34
N PRO A 130 7.81 -16.36 -11.51
CA PRO A 130 8.48 -15.07 -11.75
C PRO A 130 7.93 -13.95 -10.86
N SER A 131 8.75 -12.91 -10.63
CA SER A 131 8.30 -11.74 -9.87
C SER A 131 7.08 -11.09 -10.55
N GLY A 132 6.09 -10.70 -9.75
CA GLY A 132 4.83 -10.13 -10.26
C GLY A 132 3.81 -11.15 -10.78
N GLY A 133 4.06 -12.46 -10.69
CA GLY A 133 3.12 -13.49 -11.16
C GLY A 133 1.85 -13.67 -10.31
N GLY A 134 1.74 -13.03 -9.14
CA GLY A 134 0.56 -13.13 -8.25
C GLY A 134 0.74 -13.99 -6.99
N LYS A 135 1.95 -14.50 -6.71
CA LYS A 135 2.24 -15.41 -5.57
C LYS A 135 1.85 -14.85 -4.19
N THR A 136 2.32 -13.64 -3.86
CA THR A 136 2.01 -12.98 -2.59
C THR A 136 0.53 -12.65 -2.48
N THR A 137 -0.09 -12.23 -3.59
CA THR A 137 -1.53 -11.96 -3.64
C THR A 137 -2.34 -13.22 -3.38
N LEU A 138 -1.98 -14.36 -3.99
CA LEU A 138 -2.63 -15.65 -3.73
C LEU A 138 -2.54 -16.05 -2.25
N CYS A 139 -1.35 -15.90 -1.64
CA CYS A 139 -1.16 -16.18 -0.21
C CYS A 139 -2.03 -15.27 0.67
N ASN A 140 -2.07 -13.97 0.37
CA ASN A 140 -2.88 -13.01 1.10
C ASN A 140 -4.38 -13.29 0.99
N LEU A 141 -4.87 -13.76 -0.15
CA LEU A 141 -6.27 -14.15 -0.35
C LEU A 141 -6.61 -15.40 0.46
N ILE A 142 -5.73 -16.40 0.47
CA ILE A 142 -5.88 -17.62 1.28
C ILE A 142 -5.89 -17.30 2.78
N ALA A 143 -5.03 -16.38 3.22
CA ALA A 143 -4.99 -15.89 4.60
C ALA A 143 -6.08 -14.84 4.92
N ARG A 144 -7.03 -14.60 4.00
CA ARG A 144 -8.16 -13.67 4.15
C ARG A 144 -7.76 -12.22 4.50
N PHE A 145 -6.58 -11.78 4.08
CA PHE A 145 -6.21 -10.35 4.13
C PHE A 145 -7.03 -9.50 3.15
N TRP A 146 -7.56 -10.14 2.10
CA TRP A 146 -8.45 -9.54 1.10
C TRP A 146 -9.53 -10.55 0.74
N ASP A 147 -10.72 -10.07 0.41
CA ASP A 147 -11.77 -10.89 -0.19
C ASP A 147 -11.55 -10.98 -1.71
N VAL A 148 -12.03 -12.08 -2.30
CA VAL A 148 -11.97 -12.32 -3.75
C VAL A 148 -13.10 -11.58 -4.47
N ASP A 149 -12.86 -11.12 -5.71
CA ASP A 149 -13.89 -10.47 -6.54
C ASP A 149 -14.90 -11.50 -7.06
N LEU A 150 -14.42 -12.70 -7.39
CA LEU A 150 -15.20 -13.83 -7.89
C LEU A 150 -14.60 -15.13 -7.36
N GLY A 151 -15.43 -16.15 -7.16
CA GLY A 151 -15.01 -17.47 -6.69
C GLY A 151 -15.20 -17.65 -5.18
N GLU A 152 -14.68 -18.76 -4.66
CA GLU A 152 -14.75 -19.06 -3.23
C GLU A 152 -13.45 -19.70 -2.72
N ILE A 153 -13.16 -19.43 -1.46
CA ILE A 153 -12.02 -19.97 -0.72
C ILE A 153 -12.57 -20.60 0.57
N THR A 154 -12.34 -21.89 0.76
CA THR A 154 -12.88 -22.67 1.91
C THR A 154 -11.73 -23.21 2.75
N HIS A 155 -11.45 -22.63 3.92
CA HIS A 155 -10.33 -22.99 4.82
C HIS A 155 -10.74 -22.90 6.31
N GLU A 156 -10.01 -23.61 7.19
CA GLU A 156 -10.15 -23.53 8.67
C GLU A 156 -8.95 -22.89 9.38
N GLU A 157 -7.72 -23.34 9.10
CA GLU A 157 -6.52 -22.81 9.77
C GLU A 157 -5.34 -22.78 8.79
N VAL A 158 -4.84 -21.58 8.46
CA VAL A 158 -3.68 -21.39 7.60
C VAL A 158 -2.52 -20.86 8.44
N VAL A 159 -1.43 -21.62 8.52
CA VAL A 159 -0.17 -21.10 9.05
C VAL A 159 0.68 -20.61 7.88
N GLU A 160 0.75 -19.29 7.72
CA GLU A 160 1.68 -18.65 6.80
C GLU A 160 3.09 -18.67 7.41
N ALA A 161 3.99 -19.47 6.82
CA ALA A 161 5.41 -19.46 7.18
C ALA A 161 6.16 -18.49 6.26
N ALA A 162 5.97 -17.18 6.48
CA ALA A 162 6.79 -16.16 5.82
C ALA A 162 8.18 -16.13 6.47
N ASN A 163 9.18 -16.64 5.75
CA ASN A 163 10.60 -16.44 6.02
C ASN A 163 11.12 -16.98 7.38
N VAL A 164 10.99 -18.28 7.61
CA VAL A 164 11.75 -18.95 8.69
C VAL A 164 13.20 -19.08 8.24
N ASP A 165 14.08 -18.25 8.81
CA ASP A 165 15.53 -18.33 8.64
C ASP A 165 16.13 -19.35 9.62
N PRO A 166 16.66 -20.51 9.15
CA PRO A 166 17.42 -21.41 10.00
C PRO A 166 18.88 -20.95 10.00
N GLU A 167 19.18 -19.83 10.66
CA GLU A 167 20.58 -19.41 10.86
C GLU A 167 21.22 -20.04 12.11
N ASN A 168 20.47 -20.86 12.87
CA ASN A 168 21.00 -21.78 13.88
C ASN A 168 20.54 -23.23 13.60
N GLU A 169 21.40 -23.97 12.89
CA GLU A 169 21.16 -25.29 12.29
C GLU A 169 21.09 -26.44 13.33
N LYS A 170 19.86 -26.85 13.68
CA LYS A 170 19.37 -28.24 13.94
C LYS A 170 18.18 -28.20 14.88
N GLU A 171 18.27 -27.49 15.99
CA GLU A 171 17.19 -27.41 16.98
C GLU A 171 15.99 -26.64 16.44
N LEU A 172 16.21 -25.53 15.72
CA LEU A 172 15.13 -24.79 15.06
C LEU A 172 14.49 -25.60 13.93
N THR A 173 15.28 -26.33 13.16
CA THR A 173 14.74 -27.21 12.10
C THR A 173 13.91 -28.34 12.71
N LEU A 174 14.38 -28.96 13.80
CA LEU A 174 13.62 -29.99 14.52
C LEU A 174 12.35 -29.42 15.17
N ALA A 175 12.41 -28.20 15.71
CA ALA A 175 11.26 -27.53 16.28
C ALA A 175 10.23 -27.13 15.21
N VAL A 176 10.69 -26.59 14.08
CA VAL A 176 9.85 -26.30 12.92
C VAL A 176 9.26 -27.59 12.39
N ASP A 177 10.06 -28.64 12.13
CA ASP A 177 9.59 -29.96 11.70
C ASP A 177 8.58 -30.60 12.67
N ALA A 178 8.76 -30.39 13.98
CA ALA A 178 7.81 -30.84 14.99
C ALA A 178 6.51 -30.02 14.98
N LEU A 179 6.60 -28.71 14.78
CA LEU A 179 5.45 -27.79 14.68
C LEU A 179 4.71 -27.91 13.34
N THR A 180 5.37 -28.40 12.29
CA THR A 180 4.83 -28.52 10.93
C THR A 180 4.21 -29.88 10.65
N LYS A 181 4.56 -30.93 11.40
CA LYS A 181 4.12 -32.31 11.15
C LYS A 181 2.61 -32.54 11.11
N GLU A 182 1.83 -31.69 11.78
CA GLU A 182 0.37 -31.79 11.81
C GLU A 182 -0.33 -30.56 11.23
N LYS A 183 0.41 -29.68 10.55
CA LYS A 183 -0.12 -28.42 10.02
C LYS A 183 -0.02 -28.36 8.51
N THR A 184 -1.06 -27.81 7.89
CA THR A 184 -1.04 -27.45 6.46
C THR A 184 -0.20 -26.19 6.28
N ILE A 185 0.83 -26.25 5.43
CA ILE A 185 1.80 -25.17 5.28
C ILE A 185 1.78 -24.65 3.87
N ILE A 186 1.61 -23.34 3.75
CA ILE A 186 1.76 -22.61 2.50
C ILE A 186 3.02 -21.77 2.62
N MET A 187 3.91 -21.90 1.64
CA MET A 187 5.12 -21.10 1.59
C MET A 187 5.33 -20.45 0.22
N ILE A 188 5.61 -19.15 0.23
CA ILE A 188 6.13 -18.44 -0.95
C ILE A 188 7.63 -18.62 -0.95
N ALA A 189 8.11 -19.51 -1.80
CA ALA A 189 9.49 -19.93 -1.70
C ALA A 189 10.41 -19.12 -2.61
N HIS A 190 11.41 -18.47 -1.98
CA HIS A 190 12.54 -17.83 -2.67
C HIS A 190 13.83 -18.65 -2.58
N ARG A 191 13.86 -19.72 -1.75
CA ARG A 191 15.01 -20.58 -1.49
C ARG A 191 14.78 -21.98 -2.07
N LEU A 192 15.74 -22.46 -2.86
CA LEU A 192 15.61 -23.72 -3.58
C LEU A 192 15.54 -24.96 -2.67
N LYS A 193 16.28 -24.96 -1.55
CA LYS A 193 16.28 -26.08 -0.59
C LYS A 193 14.87 -26.37 -0.07
N THR A 194 14.12 -25.33 0.32
CA THR A 194 12.77 -25.49 0.87
C THR A 194 11.77 -25.94 -0.19
N VAL A 195 11.87 -25.41 -1.42
CA VAL A 195 10.98 -25.83 -2.54
C VAL A 195 11.10 -27.32 -2.84
N ARG A 196 12.30 -27.88 -2.80
CA ARG A 196 12.55 -29.29 -3.16
C ARG A 196 11.89 -30.30 -2.23
N HIS A 197 11.62 -29.90 -0.99
CA HIS A 197 11.00 -30.76 0.03
C HIS A 197 9.49 -30.57 0.14
N ALA A 198 8.88 -29.72 -0.68
CA ALA A 198 7.43 -29.53 -0.67
C ALA A 198 6.72 -30.75 -1.28
N ASP A 199 5.64 -31.19 -0.63
CA ASP A 199 4.76 -32.25 -1.13
C ASP A 199 4.07 -31.84 -2.44
N GLN A 200 3.76 -30.55 -2.56
CA GLN A 200 3.15 -29.96 -3.74
C GLN A 200 3.81 -28.64 -4.11
N ILE A 201 4.07 -28.44 -5.40
CA ILE A 201 4.58 -27.18 -5.95
C ILE A 201 3.56 -26.63 -6.93
N VAL A 202 3.21 -25.35 -6.75
CA VAL A 202 2.31 -24.59 -7.61
C VAL A 202 3.09 -23.44 -8.24
N VAL A 203 3.19 -23.46 -9.57
CA VAL A 203 3.86 -22.40 -10.33
C VAL A 203 2.82 -21.40 -10.80
N VAL A 204 2.92 -20.18 -10.32
CA VAL A 204 2.01 -19.08 -10.69
C VAL A 204 2.72 -18.13 -11.64
N ASP A 205 2.09 -17.89 -12.79
CA ASP A 205 2.54 -16.91 -13.78
C ASP A 205 1.34 -16.16 -14.36
N GLN A 206 1.51 -14.84 -14.55
CA GLN A 206 0.46 -13.94 -15.05
C GLN A 206 -0.93 -14.13 -14.38
N GLY A 207 -0.95 -14.40 -13.07
CA GLY A 207 -2.21 -14.57 -12.34
C GLY A 207 -2.93 -15.90 -12.55
N ARG A 208 -2.26 -16.89 -13.15
CA ARG A 208 -2.78 -18.23 -13.39
C ARG A 208 -1.82 -19.30 -12.89
N ILE A 209 -2.33 -20.51 -12.63
CA ILE A 209 -1.48 -21.67 -12.36
C ILE A 209 -0.95 -22.20 -13.69
N ALA A 210 0.35 -22.07 -13.90
CA ALA A 210 1.03 -22.54 -15.09
C ALA A 210 1.41 -24.02 -15.00
N GLN A 211 1.86 -24.47 -13.82
CA GLN A 211 2.24 -25.86 -13.57
C GLN A 211 1.93 -26.25 -12.12
N LYS A 212 1.61 -27.52 -11.89
CA LYS A 212 1.40 -28.11 -10.56
C LYS A 212 1.97 -29.53 -10.54
N GLY A 213 2.65 -29.90 -9.47
CA GLY A 213 3.21 -31.25 -9.29
C GLY A 213 4.28 -31.28 -8.20
N THR A 214 5.00 -32.39 -8.12
CA THR A 214 6.17 -32.53 -7.25
C THR A 214 7.44 -31.97 -7.91
N HIS A 215 8.52 -31.80 -7.13
CA HIS A 215 9.81 -31.37 -7.67
C HIS A 215 10.28 -32.28 -8.82
N GLU A 216 10.20 -33.60 -8.65
CA GLU A 216 10.66 -34.55 -9.66
C GLU A 216 9.83 -34.52 -10.94
N GLU A 217 8.51 -34.36 -10.83
CA GLU A 217 7.59 -34.26 -11.97
C GLU A 217 7.84 -32.99 -12.78
N LEU A 218 7.98 -31.86 -12.08
CA LEU A 218 8.17 -30.56 -12.72
C LEU A 218 9.56 -30.39 -13.35
N MET A 219 10.59 -31.09 -12.84
CA MET A 219 11.92 -31.11 -13.45
C MET A 219 11.98 -31.96 -14.73
N LYS A 220 11.13 -32.99 -14.85
CA LYS A 220 11.01 -33.80 -16.08
C LYS A 220 10.33 -33.03 -17.21
N GLN A 221 9.47 -32.07 -16.87
CA GLN A 221 8.83 -31.19 -17.82
C GLN A 221 9.75 -30.03 -18.19
N ASP A 222 9.73 -29.61 -19.46
CA ASP A 222 10.30 -28.32 -19.83
C ASP A 222 9.28 -27.23 -19.49
N GLY A 223 9.69 -26.14 -18.82
CA GLY A 223 8.71 -25.22 -18.23
C GLY A 223 9.29 -24.05 -17.44
N ILE A 224 8.39 -23.32 -16.79
CA ILE A 224 8.73 -22.16 -15.94
C ILE A 224 9.46 -22.64 -14.69
N TYR A 225 9.03 -23.77 -14.11
CA TYR A 225 9.67 -24.33 -12.92
C TYR A 225 11.14 -24.67 -13.14
N ARG A 226 11.43 -25.42 -14.21
CA ARG A 226 12.79 -25.85 -14.53
C ARG A 226 13.73 -24.66 -14.74
N ARG A 227 13.30 -23.67 -15.54
CA ARG A 227 14.04 -22.41 -15.72
C ARG A 227 14.26 -21.66 -14.40
N PHE A 228 13.26 -21.66 -13.51
CA PHE A 228 13.39 -21.07 -12.19
C PHE A 228 14.48 -21.78 -11.35
N VAL A 229 14.50 -23.12 -11.35
CA VAL A 229 15.52 -23.91 -10.66
C VAL A 229 16.91 -23.68 -11.25
N ASP A 230 17.04 -23.80 -12.57
CA ASP A 230 18.31 -23.63 -13.30
C ASP A 230 18.92 -22.25 -13.02
N SER A 231 18.11 -21.18 -13.08
CA SER A 231 18.56 -19.81 -12.78
C SER A 231 19.10 -19.65 -11.36
N ARG A 232 18.54 -20.40 -10.39
CA ARG A 232 18.95 -20.35 -8.99
C ARG A 232 20.20 -21.16 -8.73
N GLU A 233 20.36 -22.32 -9.39
CA GLU A 233 21.59 -23.11 -9.30
C GLU A 233 22.79 -22.38 -9.91
N LEU A 234 22.59 -21.70 -11.04
CA LEU A 234 23.61 -20.83 -11.65
C LEU A 234 24.00 -19.67 -10.72
N ALA A 235 23.03 -19.06 -10.05
CA ALA A 235 23.31 -17.97 -9.10
C ALA A 235 24.06 -18.45 -7.85
N VAL A 236 23.74 -19.63 -7.32
CA VAL A 236 24.40 -20.20 -6.13
C VAL A 236 25.82 -20.69 -6.44
N SER A 237 26.09 -21.11 -7.68
CA SER A 237 27.43 -21.55 -8.12
C SER A 237 28.37 -20.39 -8.49
N TRP A 238 27.89 -19.15 -8.51
CA TRP A 238 28.70 -17.97 -8.84
C TRP A 238 29.66 -17.65 -7.69
N LYS A 239 30.96 -17.84 -7.92
CA LYS A 239 32.04 -17.35 -7.05
C LYS A 239 32.68 -16.13 -7.72
N ILE A 240 32.77 -15.03 -6.97
CA ILE A 240 33.51 -13.81 -7.37
C ILE A 240 35.01 -14.09 -7.33
#